data_AF-A0A7R9JLU5-F1
#
_entry.id   AF-A0A7R9JLU5-F1
#
_cell.length_a   1.000
_cell.length_b   1.000
_cell.length_c   1.000
_cell.angle_alpha   90.00
_cell.angle_beta   90.00
_cell.angle_gamma   90.00
#
_symmetry.space_group_name_H-M   'P 1'
#
loop_
_entity.id
_entity.type
_entity.pdbx_description
1 polymer ?
#
loop_
_entity_poly.entity_id
_entity_poly.type
_entity_poly.pdbx_seq_one_letter_code
_entity_poly.pdbx_strand_id
1 'polypeptide(L)'
;ILLLTFYSAKIISVVTAKYNKLPFTSLKGLIEDCSYKLTISRNSNEYFMFANAKSGIYKEMYDTVMSHNPDDMPATTYEGSKMICQDDKTVIIFSNLFSYTTSIPCVFAVVPEVIYCYYFLKPVFIHNEYTVRFRRRTGGHLPV
;
A
#
# COMPACT_ATOMS: atom_id res chain seq x y z
N ILE A 1 39.69 25.97 0.99
CA ILE A 1 39.58 24.52 0.65
C ILE A 1 38.49 23.84 1.50
N LEU A 2 38.54 23.89 2.84
CA LEU A 2 37.53 23.27 3.71
C LEU A 2 36.07 23.71 3.45
N LEU A 3 35.81 25.01 3.27
CA LEU A 3 34.45 25.50 2.98
C LEU A 3 33.88 24.93 1.68
N LEU A 4 34.70 24.83 0.63
CA LEU A 4 34.30 24.28 -0.66
C LEU A 4 34.00 22.79 -0.56
N THR A 5 34.76 22.02 0.23
CA THR A 5 34.53 20.59 0.43
C THR A 5 33.26 20.31 1.23
N PHE A 6 32.98 21.09 2.28
CA PHE A 6 31.71 20.98 3.01
C PHE A 6 30.51 21.37 2.14
N TYR A 7 30.64 22.42 1.34
CA TYR A 7 29.58 22.87 0.45
C TYR A 7 29.31 21.84 -0.66
N SER A 8 30.37 21.29 -1.26
CA SER A 8 30.27 20.23 -2.27
C SER A 8 29.66 18.96 -1.69
N ALA A 9 30.09 18.52 -0.50
CA ALA A 9 29.53 17.36 0.17
C ALA A 9 28.04 17.54 0.50
N LYS A 10 27.65 18.74 0.95
CA LYS A 10 26.24 19.06 1.23
C LYS A 10 25.39 19.05 -0.05
N ILE A 11 25.89 19.63 -1.14
CA ILE A 11 25.19 19.60 -2.44
C ILE A 11 25.07 18.17 -2.94
N ILE A 12 26.16 17.39 -2.92
CA ILE A 12 26.12 15.99 -3.35
C ILE A 12 25.11 15.21 -2.52
N SER A 13 25.10 15.37 -1.19
CA SER A 13 24.15 14.71 -0.29
C SER A 13 22.70 15.10 -0.59
N VAL A 14 22.41 16.38 -0.82
CA VAL A 14 21.05 16.86 -1.15
C VAL A 14 20.60 16.36 -2.53
N VAL A 15 21.51 16.30 -3.51
CA VAL A 15 21.20 15.86 -4.88
C VAL A 15 21.11 14.34 -5.00
N THR A 16 21.89 13.58 -4.22
CA THR A 16 21.80 12.11 -4.17
C THR A 16 20.62 11.62 -3.35
N ALA A 17 20.17 12.40 -2.36
CA ALA A 17 18.91 12.21 -1.66
C ALA A 17 17.71 12.65 -2.54
N LYS A 18 17.55 12.05 -3.72
CA LYS A 18 16.30 12.10 -4.49
C LYS A 18 15.24 11.26 -3.78
N TYR A 19 14.71 11.79 -2.68
CA TYR A 19 13.42 11.33 -2.19
C TYR A 19 12.37 11.98 -3.09
N ASN A 20 11.63 11.17 -3.86
CA ASN A 20 10.37 11.62 -4.42
C ASN A 20 9.47 11.97 -3.24
N LYS A 21 9.50 13.24 -2.81
CA LYS A 21 8.61 13.74 -1.79
C LYS A 21 7.24 13.77 -2.43
N LEU A 22 6.42 12.79 -2.06
CA LEU A 22 4.99 12.83 -2.33
C LEU A 22 4.43 14.14 -1.76
N PRO A 23 3.49 14.80 -2.46
CA PRO A 23 2.90 16.05 -1.97
C PRO A 23 1.97 15.83 -0.76
N PHE A 24 1.70 14.57 -0.40
CA PHE A 24 0.88 14.16 0.73
C PHE A 24 1.60 13.11 1.60
N THR A 25 1.28 13.12 2.90
CA THR A 25 1.75 12.12 3.87
C THR A 25 0.64 11.21 4.38
N SER A 26 -0.62 11.55 4.09
CA SER A 26 -1.83 10.89 4.62
C SER A 26 -2.80 10.51 3.49
N LEU A 27 -3.73 9.58 3.77
CA LEU A 27 -4.82 9.25 2.82
C LEU A 27 -5.67 10.47 2.49
N LYS A 28 -5.89 11.35 3.47
CA LYS A 28 -6.69 12.57 3.26
C LYS A 28 -5.99 13.51 2.27
N GLY A 29 -4.68 13.68 2.41
CA GLY A 29 -3.90 14.47 1.47
C GLY A 29 -3.92 13.90 0.04
N LEU A 30 -3.98 12.57 -0.11
CA LEU A 30 -4.15 11.93 -1.41
C LEU A 30 -5.52 12.23 -2.03
N ILE A 31 -6.60 12.22 -1.23
CA ILE A 31 -7.94 12.61 -1.70
C ILE A 31 -7.98 14.09 -2.10
N GLU A 32 -7.40 14.98 -1.28
CA GLU A 32 -7.41 16.43 -1.51
C GLU A 32 -6.59 16.85 -2.74
N ASP A 33 -5.49 16.17 -3.03
CA ASP A 33 -4.60 16.50 -4.15
C ASP A 33 -5.26 16.20 -5.51
N CYS A 34 -6.10 15.15 -5.59
CA CYS A 34 -6.86 14.70 -6.79
C CYS A 34 -6.02 14.44 -8.06
N SER A 35 -4.72 14.74 -8.07
CA SER A 35 -3.85 14.57 -9.24
C SER A 35 -3.30 13.15 -9.35
N TYR A 36 -3.40 12.38 -8.27
CA TYR A 36 -2.99 10.99 -8.17
C TYR A 36 -4.19 10.05 -8.25
N LYS A 37 -4.00 8.95 -8.99
CA LYS A 37 -4.99 7.88 -9.11
C LYS A 37 -4.60 6.72 -8.21
N LEU A 38 -5.57 6.20 -7.48
CA LEU A 38 -5.41 4.98 -6.71
C LEU A 38 -5.79 3.78 -7.57
N THR A 39 -4.84 2.85 -7.77
CA THR A 39 -5.10 1.56 -8.40
C THR A 39 -5.00 0.44 -7.36
N ILE A 40 -5.89 -0.53 -7.46
CA ILE A 40 -5.92 -1.72 -6.59
C ILE A 40 -6.29 -2.91 -7.45
N SER A 41 -5.74 -4.08 -7.12
CA SER A 41 -6.08 -5.30 -7.84
C SER A 41 -7.53 -5.72 -7.55
N ARG A 42 -8.31 -5.98 -8.61
CA ARG A 42 -9.76 -6.29 -8.53
C ARG A 42 -10.13 -7.43 -7.58
N ASN A 43 -9.24 -8.41 -7.42
CA ASN A 43 -9.48 -9.61 -6.60
C ASN A 43 -8.75 -9.55 -5.25
N SER A 44 -8.39 -8.36 -4.78
CA SER A 44 -7.67 -8.17 -3.52
C SER A 44 -8.61 -7.89 -2.35
N ASN A 45 -8.16 -8.19 -1.13
CA ASN A 45 -8.95 -7.91 0.07
C ASN A 45 -9.19 -6.40 0.24
N GLU A 46 -8.22 -5.61 -0.20
CA GLU A 46 -8.22 -4.16 -0.14
C GLU A 46 -9.34 -3.64 -1.03
N TYR A 47 -9.44 -4.12 -2.28
CA TYR A 47 -10.53 -3.75 -3.19
C TYR A 47 -11.91 -3.93 -2.54
N PHE A 48 -12.17 -5.10 -1.95
CA PHE A 48 -13.44 -5.37 -1.28
C PHE A 48 -13.66 -4.50 -0.04
N MET A 49 -12.60 -4.13 0.68
CA MET A 49 -12.68 -3.23 1.82
C MET A 49 -13.10 -1.82 1.40
N PHE A 50 -12.53 -1.29 0.31
CA PHE A 50 -12.90 0.01 -0.25
C PHE A 50 -14.31 0.00 -0.87
N ALA A 51 -14.61 -1.01 -1.69
CA ALA A 51 -15.89 -1.11 -2.40
C ALA A 51 -17.10 -1.30 -1.46
N ASN A 52 -16.92 -2.01 -0.34
CA ASN A 52 -17.99 -2.25 0.65
C ASN A 52 -18.02 -1.21 1.78
N ALA A 53 -17.13 -0.22 1.77
CA ALA A 53 -17.14 0.84 2.77
C ALA A 53 -18.44 1.66 2.65
N LYS A 54 -19.16 1.81 3.77
CA LYS A 54 -20.42 2.58 3.79
C LYS A 54 -20.21 4.07 4.02
N SER A 55 -19.15 4.44 4.74
CA SER A 55 -18.83 5.81 5.12
C SER A 55 -17.37 5.94 5.56
N GLY A 56 -16.90 7.18 5.70
CA GLY A 56 -15.54 7.50 6.11
C GLY A 56 -14.52 7.47 4.97
N ILE A 57 -13.24 7.53 5.33
CA ILE A 57 -12.15 7.78 4.38
C ILE A 57 -12.02 6.70 3.29
N TYR A 58 -12.31 5.43 3.61
CA TYR A 58 -12.26 4.35 2.62
C TYR A 58 -13.33 4.49 1.54
N LYS A 59 -14.55 4.92 1.93
CA LYS A 59 -15.62 5.18 0.96
C LYS A 59 -15.28 6.40 0.11
N GLU A 60 -14.76 7.45 0.74
CA GLU A 60 -14.34 8.66 0.03
C GLU A 60 -13.21 8.37 -0.98
N MET A 61 -12.19 7.57 -0.60
CA MET A 61 -11.14 7.15 -1.53
C MET A 61 -11.67 6.33 -2.71
N TYR A 62 -12.59 5.40 -2.43
CA TYR A 62 -13.22 4.60 -3.47
C TYR A 62 -13.96 5.46 -4.48
N ASP A 63 -14.66 6.51 -4.02
CA ASP A 63 -15.47 7.37 -4.89
C ASP A 63 -14.67 8.46 -5.63
N THR A 64 -13.51 8.87 -5.10
CA THR A 64 -12.78 10.06 -5.59
C THR A 64 -11.52 9.74 -6.38
N VAL A 65 -10.64 8.90 -5.83
CA VAL A 65 -9.29 8.67 -6.37
C VAL A 65 -9.13 7.30 -7.00
N MET A 66 -9.96 6.33 -6.65
CA MET A 66 -9.89 5.00 -7.21
C MET A 66 -10.42 4.98 -8.63
N SER A 67 -9.65 4.42 -9.57
CA SER A 67 -10.21 4.25 -10.92
C SER A 67 -11.38 3.27 -10.84
N HIS A 68 -12.50 3.58 -11.48
CA HIS A 68 -13.62 2.66 -11.68
C HIS A 68 -13.55 1.93 -13.01
N ASN A 69 -12.59 2.30 -13.87
CA ASN A 69 -12.39 1.64 -15.14
C ASN A 69 -11.68 0.30 -14.89
N PRO A 70 -12.28 -0.85 -15.26
CA PRO A 70 -11.62 -2.14 -15.14
C PRO A 70 -10.25 -2.17 -15.83
N ASP A 71 -10.07 -1.48 -16.96
CA ASP A 71 -8.80 -1.50 -17.70
C ASP A 71 -7.65 -0.81 -16.97
N ASP A 72 -7.95 0.11 -16.05
CA ASP A 72 -6.96 0.79 -15.22
C ASP A 72 -6.65 0.01 -13.93
N MET A 73 -7.35 -1.10 -13.69
CA MET A 73 -7.17 -1.95 -12.52
C MET A 73 -6.36 -3.21 -12.86
N PRO A 74 -5.18 -3.40 -12.25
CA PRO A 74 -4.32 -4.52 -12.52
C PRO A 74 -4.96 -5.84 -12.06
N ALA A 75 -4.71 -6.92 -12.81
CA ALA A 75 -5.19 -8.25 -12.44
C ALA A 75 -4.43 -8.80 -11.23
N THR A 76 -3.18 -8.35 -11.01
CA THR A 76 -2.31 -8.81 -9.93
C THR A 76 -1.54 -7.66 -9.30
N THR A 77 -1.07 -7.84 -8.06
CA THR A 77 -0.18 -6.86 -7.40
C THR A 77 1.08 -6.60 -8.22
N TYR A 78 1.68 -7.63 -8.83
CA TYR A 78 2.88 -7.49 -9.66
C TYR A 78 2.67 -6.58 -10.87
N GLU A 79 1.53 -6.73 -11.56
CA GLU A 79 1.17 -5.88 -12.68
C GLU A 79 0.93 -4.43 -12.23
N GLY A 80 0.20 -4.25 -11.12
CA GLY A 80 0.01 -2.92 -10.54
C GLY A 80 1.33 -2.25 -10.14
N SER A 81 2.28 -3.03 -9.63
CA SER A 81 3.60 -2.52 -9.30
C SER A 81 4.44 -2.15 -10.54
N LYS A 82 4.19 -2.75 -11.71
CA LYS A 82 4.78 -2.30 -12.98
C LYS A 82 4.13 -1.01 -13.48
N MET A 83 2.81 -0.89 -13.35
CA MET A 83 2.06 0.30 -13.79
C MET A 83 2.55 1.56 -13.08
N ILE A 84 2.77 1.51 -11.76
CA ILE A 84 3.32 2.66 -11.01
C ILE A 84 4.76 3.02 -11.37
N CYS A 85 5.52 2.10 -11.98
CA CYS A 85 6.83 2.45 -12.54
C CYS A 85 6.73 3.19 -13.88
N GLN A 86 5.58 3.09 -14.55
CA GLN A 86 5.32 3.72 -15.85
C GLN A 86 4.58 5.06 -15.71
N ASP A 87 3.81 5.23 -14.64
CA ASP A 87 3.04 6.43 -14.33
C ASP A 87 3.33 6.93 -12.91
N ASP A 88 3.96 8.10 -12.80
CA ASP A 88 4.34 8.73 -11.53
C ASP A 88 3.15 9.31 -10.75
N LYS A 89 1.96 9.37 -11.37
CA LYS A 89 0.71 9.81 -10.77
C LYS A 89 -0.20 8.66 -10.34
N THR A 90 0.28 7.42 -10.42
CA THR A 90 -0.47 6.27 -9.91
C THR A 90 0.08 5.80 -8.57
N VAL A 91 -0.80 5.65 -7.59
CA VAL A 91 -0.54 5.08 -6.27
C VAL A 91 -1.22 3.72 -6.18
N ILE A 92 -0.57 2.77 -5.51
CA ILE A 92 -1.13 1.44 -5.28
C ILE A 92 -1.15 1.14 -3.78
N ILE A 93 -2.20 0.46 -3.34
CA ILE A 93 -2.27 -0.13 -2.00
C ILE A 93 -2.06 -1.63 -2.14
N PHE A 94 -1.15 -2.17 -1.35
CA PHE A 94 -0.93 -3.61 -1.24
C PHE A 94 -0.50 -3.96 0.19
N SER A 95 -0.83 -5.17 0.61
CA SER A 95 -0.51 -5.69 1.94
C SER A 95 0.90 -6.25 2.07
N ASN A 96 1.60 -6.57 0.96
CA ASN A 96 2.96 -7.13 0.97
C ASN A 96 3.89 -6.45 -0.04
N LEU A 97 4.66 -5.46 0.43
CA LEU A 97 5.67 -4.77 -0.39
C LEU A 97 6.82 -5.72 -0.80
N PHE A 98 7.16 -6.67 0.07
CA PHE A 98 8.43 -7.39 0.02
C PHE A 98 8.52 -8.51 -1.02
N SER A 99 7.42 -9.05 -1.53
CA SER A 99 7.48 -10.22 -2.40
C SER A 99 7.95 -9.90 -3.83
N TYR A 100 7.91 -8.63 -4.26
CA TYR A 100 8.10 -8.25 -5.67
C TYR A 100 9.24 -7.26 -5.93
N THR A 101 9.91 -6.74 -4.90
CA THR A 101 10.93 -5.68 -5.04
C THR A 101 12.15 -6.08 -5.88
N THR A 102 12.45 -7.38 -5.99
CA THR A 102 13.58 -7.88 -6.79
C THR A 102 13.31 -7.96 -8.28
N SER A 103 12.03 -7.93 -8.70
CA SER A 103 11.61 -8.19 -10.09
C SER A 103 11.07 -6.95 -10.82
N ILE A 104 11.16 -5.78 -10.20
CA ILE A 104 10.54 -4.53 -10.69
C ILE A 104 11.62 -3.47 -10.90
N PRO A 105 11.61 -2.72 -12.01
CA PRO A 105 12.71 -1.84 -12.39
C PRO A 105 12.73 -0.47 -11.70
N CYS A 106 11.87 -0.22 -10.69
CA CYS A 106 11.79 1.08 -10.02
C CYS A 106 11.75 0.95 -8.48
N VAL A 107 12.07 2.04 -7.80
CA VAL A 107 12.00 2.15 -6.33
C VAL A 107 10.71 2.84 -5.93
N PHE A 108 9.98 2.25 -4.99
CA PHE A 108 8.74 2.81 -4.47
C PHE A 108 8.99 3.86 -3.39
N ALA A 109 8.20 4.93 -3.42
CA ALA A 109 8.04 5.83 -2.29
C ALA A 109 6.85 5.34 -1.43
N VAL A 110 7.05 5.26 -0.12
CA VAL A 110 5.99 4.86 0.82
C VAL A 110 5.35 6.10 1.41
N VAL A 111 4.03 6.15 1.44
CA VAL A 111 3.26 7.18 2.14
C VAL A 111 3.36 6.90 3.65
N PRO A 112 3.93 7.80 4.48
CA PRO A 112 4.31 7.46 5.86
C PRO A 112 3.15 7.11 6.80
N GLU A 113 2.01 7.79 6.71
CA GLU A 113 0.92 7.66 7.70
C GLU A 113 -0.05 6.52 7.41
N VAL A 114 0.22 5.68 6.41
CA VAL A 114 -0.74 4.67 5.89
C VAL A 114 -0.16 3.26 5.92
N ILE A 115 0.77 3.02 6.84
CA ILE A 115 1.38 1.70 7.04
C ILE A 115 0.40 0.78 7.77
N TYR A 116 -0.19 -0.16 7.04
CA TYR A 116 -1.05 -1.20 7.60
C TYR A 116 -0.25 -2.46 7.96
N CYS A 117 -0.25 -2.85 9.23
CA CYS A 117 0.23 -4.17 9.65
C CYS A 117 -0.94 -5.17 9.58
N TYR A 118 -0.90 -6.09 8.61
CA TYR A 118 -1.82 -7.22 8.59
C TYR A 118 -1.22 -8.44 9.31
N TYR A 119 -2.04 -9.12 10.10
CA TYR A 119 -1.69 -10.41 10.70
C TYR A 119 -2.07 -11.54 9.74
N PHE A 120 -1.11 -12.39 9.38
CA PHE A 120 -1.40 -13.61 8.63
C PHE A 120 -2.03 -14.65 9.57
N LEU A 121 -3.32 -14.92 9.37
CA LEU A 121 -4.02 -15.99 10.06
C LEU A 121 -4.10 -17.23 9.17
N LYS A 122 -3.79 -18.40 9.74
CA LYS A 122 -4.01 -19.68 9.08
C LYS A 122 -5.50 -20.03 9.20
N PRO A 123 -6.25 -20.20 8.10
CA PRO A 123 -7.63 -20.62 8.19
C PRO A 123 -7.71 -22.04 8.79
N VAL A 124 -8.55 -22.21 9.82
CA VAL A 124 -8.89 -23.51 10.39
C VAL A 124 -10.33 -23.80 9.98
N PHE A 125 -10.52 -24.80 9.12
CA PHE A 125 -11.85 -25.21 8.68
C PHE A 125 -12.66 -25.79 9.84
N ILE A 126 -13.87 -25.27 10.04
CA ILE A 126 -14.73 -25.58 11.19
C ILE A 126 -15.22 -27.05 11.18
N HIS A 127 -15.14 -27.74 10.05
CA HIS A 127 -15.65 -29.10 9.85
C HIS A 127 -14.62 -30.23 9.99
N ASN A 128 -13.58 -30.08 10.80
CA ASN A 128 -12.63 -31.18 11.04
C ASN A 128 -12.19 -31.21 12.50
N GLU A 129 -11.97 -32.41 13.05
CA GLU A 129 -11.65 -32.71 14.46
C GLU A 129 -10.42 -31.94 15.02
N TYR A 130 -9.67 -31.27 14.13
CA TYR A 130 -8.51 -30.43 14.43
C TYR A 130 -8.84 -29.09 15.11
N THR A 131 -10.09 -28.62 15.09
CA THR A 131 -10.51 -27.36 15.77
C THR A 131 -10.32 -27.41 17.29
N VAL A 132 -10.52 -28.58 17.91
CA VAL A 132 -10.40 -28.75 19.37
C VAL A 132 -8.94 -28.65 19.84
N ARG A 133 -7.97 -29.08 19.02
CA ARG A 133 -6.53 -29.03 19.37
C ARG A 133 -5.96 -27.61 19.34
N PHE A 134 -6.40 -26.77 18.41
CA PHE A 134 -5.89 -25.40 18.31
C PHE A 134 -6.38 -24.53 19.49
N ARG A 135 -7.64 -24.70 19.89
CA ARG A 135 -8.27 -23.98 21.03
C ARG A 135 -7.54 -24.21 22.36
N ARG A 136 -6.93 -25.39 22.57
CA ARG A 136 -6.14 -25.70 23.79
C ARG A 136 -4.75 -25.06 23.81
N ARG A 137 -4.17 -24.67 22.65
CA ARG A 137 -2.83 -24.08 22.59
C ARG A 137 -2.82 -22.55 22.65
N THR A 138 -3.89 -21.88 22.22
CA THR A 138 -3.88 -20.41 22.09
C THR A 138 -4.65 -19.65 23.16
N GLY A 139 -5.24 -20.31 24.17
CA GLY A 139 -5.76 -19.64 25.38
C GLY A 139 -6.78 -18.52 25.13
N GLY A 140 -7.43 -18.47 23.97
CA GLY A 140 -8.30 -17.35 23.58
C GLY A 140 -9.69 -17.47 24.18
N HIS A 141 -10.01 -16.60 25.13
CA HIS A 141 -11.37 -16.30 25.59
C HIS A 141 -12.00 -15.30 24.60
N LEU A 142 -13.16 -15.61 24.02
CA LEU A 142 -13.92 -14.66 23.21
C LEU A 142 -14.71 -13.72 24.15
N PRO A 143 -14.74 -12.40 23.93
CA PRO A 143 -15.78 -11.57 24.51
C PRO A 143 -17.11 -11.89 23.82
N VAL A 144 -18.15 -12.04 24.64
CA VAL A 144 -19.55 -12.28 24.27
C VAL A 144 -20.14 -11.04 23.63
#